data_AF-A0AA40AES1-F1
#
_entry.id   AF-A0AA40AES1-F1
#
_cell.length_a   1.000
_cell.length_b   1.000
_cell.length_c   1.000
_cell.angle_alpha   90.00
_cell.angle_beta   90.00
_cell.angle_gamma   90.00
#
_symmetry.space_group_name_H-M   'P 1'
#
loop_
_entity.id
_entity.type
_entity.pdbx_description
1 polymer ?
#
loop_
_entity_poly.entity_id
_entity_poly.type
_entity_poly.pdbx_seq_one_letter_code
_entity_poly.pdbx_strand_id
1 'polypeptide(L)'
;VSPNRTCGLLQGGANLGLTCPGEFACCSGYGYCGTGDDFCLTTGGCQARYSNTSAACVAPRSGVTVSIDGTCGAAGAGKAGYRCPGNASVSCCSAS
;
A
#
# COMPACT_ATOMS: atom_id res chain seq x y z
N VAL A 1 17.15 -11.03 3.24
CA VAL A 1 15.71 -11.40 3.36
C VAL A 1 15.35 -11.42 4.84
N SER A 2 14.18 -10.90 5.20
CA SER A 2 13.73 -10.72 6.58
C SER A 2 13.32 -12.03 7.26
N PRO A 3 13.74 -12.29 8.52
CA PRO A 3 13.35 -13.50 9.26
C PRO A 3 12.00 -13.40 9.99
N ASN A 4 11.52 -12.17 10.25
CA ASN A 4 10.35 -11.89 11.10
C ASN A 4 9.35 -10.93 10.42
N ARG A 5 9.36 -10.89 9.09
CA ARG A 5 8.54 -9.99 8.26
C ARG A 5 8.79 -8.49 8.49
N THR A 6 9.88 -8.06 9.10
CA THR A 6 10.27 -6.64 9.07
C THR A 6 11.08 -6.33 7.81
N CYS A 7 10.96 -5.13 7.26
CA CYS A 7 11.65 -4.78 6.03
C CYS A 7 11.96 -3.30 5.92
N GLY A 8 12.86 -2.97 5.01
CA GLY A 8 13.26 -1.60 4.72
C GLY A 8 14.00 -0.94 5.87
N LEU A 9 13.99 0.39 5.85
CA LEU A 9 14.70 1.21 6.83
C LEU A 9 13.75 1.88 7.82
N LEU A 10 12.49 2.04 7.44
CA LEU A 10 11.50 2.77 8.21
C LEU A 10 10.85 1.89 9.27
N GLN A 11 10.59 2.46 10.44
CA GLN A 11 9.77 1.89 11.51
C GLN A 11 10.15 0.43 11.84
N GLY A 12 9.32 -0.56 11.51
CA GLY A 12 9.57 -1.98 11.76
C GLY A 12 10.90 -2.47 11.18
N GLY A 13 11.37 -1.83 10.10
CA GLY A 13 12.66 -2.11 9.47
C GLY A 13 13.88 -1.68 10.30
N ALA A 14 13.73 -0.75 11.24
CA ALA A 14 14.77 -0.30 12.19
C ALA A 14 16.15 -0.04 11.54
N ASN A 15 16.18 0.57 10.35
CA ASN A 15 17.39 0.81 9.55
C ASN A 15 18.21 -0.44 9.16
N LEU A 16 17.62 -1.64 9.21
CA LEU A 16 18.30 -2.90 8.87
C LEU A 16 18.37 -3.16 7.35
N GLY A 17 17.46 -2.57 6.57
CA GLY A 17 17.46 -2.67 5.10
C GLY A 17 17.08 -4.07 4.59
N LEU A 18 16.32 -4.83 5.38
CA LEU A 18 15.92 -6.19 5.04
C LEU A 18 14.88 -6.20 3.92
N THR A 19 14.99 -7.18 3.02
CA THR A 19 14.03 -7.42 1.93
C THR A 19 13.01 -8.49 2.30
N CYS A 20 11.83 -8.44 1.68
CA CYS A 20 10.78 -9.40 1.98
C CYS A 20 10.94 -10.78 1.31
N PRO A 21 10.49 -11.87 1.98
CA PRO A 21 10.43 -13.20 1.40
C PRO A 21 9.35 -13.29 0.30
N GLY A 22 9.42 -14.32 -0.55
CA GLY A 22 8.56 -14.44 -1.74
C GLY A 22 7.06 -14.49 -1.46
N GLU A 23 6.64 -15.13 -0.37
CA GLU A 23 5.23 -15.20 0.07
C GLU A 23 4.64 -13.81 0.39
N PHE A 24 5.48 -12.89 0.86
CA PHE A 24 5.08 -11.55 1.32
C PHE A 24 5.80 -10.50 0.48
N ALA A 25 5.45 -10.40 -0.79
CA ALA A 25 6.28 -9.72 -1.78
C ALA A 25 6.51 -8.21 -1.51
N CYS A 26 5.62 -7.53 -0.78
CA CYS A 26 5.64 -6.08 -0.63
C CYS A 26 6.16 -5.66 0.74
N CYS A 27 7.07 -4.69 0.76
CA CYS A 27 7.47 -4.00 1.98
C CYS A 27 6.63 -2.74 2.18
N SER A 28 5.79 -2.68 3.22
CA SER A 28 4.93 -1.51 3.46
C SER A 28 5.71 -0.28 3.92
N GLY A 29 5.07 0.90 3.89
CA GLY A 29 5.66 2.13 4.46
C GLY A 29 5.97 2.05 5.95
N TYR A 30 5.37 1.07 6.65
CA TYR A 30 5.55 0.82 8.08
C TYR A 30 6.68 -0.17 8.39
N GLY A 31 7.38 -0.65 7.36
CA GLY A 31 8.54 -1.53 7.51
C GLY A 31 8.17 -2.99 7.82
N TYR A 32 7.05 -3.46 7.25
CA TYR A 32 6.62 -4.86 7.35
C TYR A 32 6.30 -5.47 6.01
N CYS A 33 6.61 -6.76 5.86
CA CYS A 33 6.32 -7.55 4.69
C CYS A 33 4.88 -8.05 4.70
N GLY A 34 4.22 -7.94 3.56
CA GLY A 34 2.88 -8.48 3.37
C GLY A 34 2.47 -8.54 1.90
N THR A 35 1.17 -8.69 1.71
CA THR A 35 0.50 -8.75 0.41
C THR A 35 -0.77 -7.91 0.48
N GLY A 36 -1.29 -7.50 -0.67
CA GLY A 36 -2.51 -6.70 -0.75
C GLY A 36 -2.27 -5.21 -0.63
N ASP A 37 -3.35 -4.45 -0.77
CA ASP A 37 -3.30 -3.01 -1.02
C ASP A 37 -2.59 -2.22 0.09
N ASP A 38 -2.81 -2.56 1.37
CA ASP A 38 -2.17 -1.90 2.53
C ASP A 38 -0.64 -2.02 2.55
N PHE A 39 -0.09 -3.04 1.88
CA PHE A 39 1.35 -3.29 1.82
C PHE A 39 1.94 -2.86 0.48
N CYS A 40 1.21 -3.08 -0.60
CA CYS A 40 1.72 -2.99 -1.96
C CYS A 40 1.43 -1.64 -2.62
N LEU A 41 0.49 -0.84 -2.14
CA LEU A 41 0.19 0.43 -2.77
C LEU A 41 1.31 1.44 -2.56
N THR A 42 1.74 2.08 -3.66
CA THR A 42 2.74 3.15 -3.63
C THR A 42 2.25 4.35 -2.80
N THR A 43 0.95 4.65 -2.87
CA THR A 43 0.26 5.65 -2.06
C THR A 43 0.19 5.29 -0.57
N GLY A 44 0.25 4.00 -0.23
CA GLY A 44 0.42 3.50 1.15
C GLY A 44 1.88 3.46 1.62
N GLY A 45 2.81 3.98 0.80
CA GLY A 45 4.23 4.05 1.13
C GLY A 45 5.04 2.78 0.86
N CYS A 46 4.56 1.88 -0.01
CA CYS A 46 5.29 0.67 -0.37
C CYS A 46 6.75 0.96 -0.77
N GLN A 47 7.70 0.25 -0.16
CA GLN A 47 9.13 0.44 -0.32
C GLN A 47 9.67 -0.55 -1.37
N ALA A 48 9.63 -0.17 -2.66
CA ALA A 48 9.98 -1.07 -3.78
C ALA A 48 11.40 -1.65 -3.71
N ARG A 49 12.37 -0.91 -3.15
CA ARG A 49 13.75 -1.36 -2.99
C ARG A 49 13.91 -2.49 -1.96
N TYR A 50 12.96 -2.62 -1.04
CA TYR A 50 12.97 -3.61 0.05
C TYR A 50 11.88 -4.67 -0.13
N SER A 51 11.15 -4.60 -1.23
CA SER A 51 10.21 -5.63 -1.65
C SER A 51 10.94 -6.78 -2.33
N ASN A 52 10.27 -7.91 -2.53
CA ASN A 52 10.87 -9.09 -3.18
C ASN A 52 11.30 -8.78 -4.62
N THR A 53 10.52 -7.96 -5.32
CA THR A 53 10.86 -7.39 -6.62
C THR A 53 10.48 -5.90 -6.64
N SER A 54 11.14 -5.10 -7.48
CA SER A 54 10.78 -3.68 -7.62
C SER A 54 9.37 -3.45 -8.19
N ALA A 55 8.80 -4.45 -8.86
CA ALA A 55 7.45 -4.42 -9.40
C ALA A 55 6.37 -4.83 -8.38
N ALA A 56 6.74 -5.23 -7.16
CA ALA A 56 5.79 -5.60 -6.12
C ALA A 56 4.95 -4.40 -5.64
N CYS A 57 5.51 -3.19 -5.66
CA CYS A 57 4.75 -1.98 -5.36
C CYS A 57 3.97 -1.52 -6.58
N VAL A 58 2.68 -1.23 -6.40
CA VAL A 58 1.75 -0.87 -7.47
C VAL A 58 1.01 0.42 -7.16
N ALA A 59 0.70 1.21 -8.18
CA ALA A 59 -0.17 2.37 -8.02
C ALA A 59 -1.64 1.93 -7.86
N PRO A 60 -2.47 2.70 -7.13
CA PRO A 60 -3.90 2.43 -7.07
C PRO A 60 -4.53 2.54 -8.46
N ARG A 61 -5.47 1.64 -8.75
CA ARG A 61 -6.25 1.61 -9.99
C ARG A 61 -7.51 2.43 -9.80
N SER A 62 -7.65 3.48 -10.61
CA SER A 62 -8.81 4.39 -10.54
C SER A 62 -10.14 3.64 -10.66
N GLY A 63 -11.04 3.86 -9.71
CA GLY A 63 -12.36 3.22 -9.61
C GLY A 63 -12.34 1.75 -9.16
N VAL A 64 -11.17 1.14 -8.98
CA VAL A 64 -11.02 -0.30 -8.68
C VAL A 64 -10.46 -0.52 -7.29
N THR A 65 -9.36 0.15 -6.95
CA THR A 65 -8.69 0.01 -5.66
C THR A 65 -9.55 0.64 -4.57
N VAL A 66 -9.78 -0.10 -3.48
CA VAL A 66 -10.53 0.41 -2.33
C VAL A 66 -9.66 1.39 -1.56
N SER A 67 -10.26 2.48 -1.08
CA SER A 67 -9.57 3.47 -0.27
C SER A 67 -8.94 2.87 0.97
N ILE A 68 -7.67 3.18 1.22
CA ILE A 68 -6.91 2.81 2.42
C ILE A 68 -6.78 3.97 3.43
N ASP A 69 -7.19 5.18 3.04
CA ASP A 69 -6.99 6.41 3.81
C ASP A 69 -8.28 7.26 3.96
N GLY A 70 -9.41 6.75 3.49
CA GLY A 70 -10.71 7.43 3.50
C GLY A 70 -10.91 8.43 2.35
N THR A 71 -9.92 8.63 1.49
CA THR A 71 -10.07 9.46 0.27
C THR A 71 -10.61 8.62 -0.89
N CYS A 72 -11.39 9.23 -1.78
CA CYS A 72 -11.87 8.55 -2.98
C CYS A 72 -12.25 9.55 -4.08
N GLY A 73 -12.44 9.07 -5.31
CA GLY A 73 -12.67 9.89 -6.50
C GLY A 73 -11.38 10.07 -7.29
N ALA A 74 -11.30 11.08 -8.14
CA ALA A 74 -10.10 11.40 -8.95
C ALA A 74 -9.69 12.88 -8.87
N ALA A 75 -10.36 13.65 -8.00
CA ALA A 75 -10.18 15.08 -7.83
C ALA A 75 -10.01 15.42 -6.34
N GLY A 76 -9.54 16.64 -6.04
CA GLY A 76 -9.35 17.10 -4.67
C GLY A 76 -8.41 16.19 -3.87
N ALA A 77 -8.89 15.69 -2.73
CA ALA A 77 -8.18 14.70 -1.91
C ALA A 77 -8.10 13.31 -2.57
N GLY A 78 -9.04 12.98 -3.46
CA GLY A 78 -9.13 11.69 -4.14
C GLY A 78 -8.21 11.51 -5.34
N LYS A 79 -7.14 12.28 -5.54
CA LYS A 79 -6.27 12.19 -6.74
C LYS A 79 -5.76 10.78 -7.05
N ALA A 80 -5.66 9.91 -6.03
CA ALA A 80 -5.26 8.51 -6.17
C ALA A 80 -6.28 7.62 -6.89
N GLY A 81 -7.51 8.07 -7.16
CA GLY A 81 -8.47 7.28 -7.92
C GLY A 81 -9.26 6.27 -7.10
N TYR A 82 -9.12 6.22 -5.77
CA TYR A 82 -9.76 5.17 -4.97
C TYR A 82 -11.28 5.17 -5.12
N ARG A 83 -11.87 3.99 -4.95
CA ARG A 83 -13.31 3.86 -4.71
C ARG A 83 -13.59 3.65 -3.22
N CYS A 84 -14.82 3.97 -2.83
CA CYS A 84 -15.36 3.60 -1.53
C CYS A 84 -15.43 2.07 -1.33
N PRO A 85 -15.37 1.59 -0.07
CA PRO A 85 -15.71 0.20 0.26
C PRO A 85 -17.16 -0.08 -0.15
N GLY A 86 -17.44 -1.21 -0.78
CA GLY A 86 -18.79 -1.55 -1.28
C GLY A 86 -19.79 -2.00 -0.22
N ASN A 87 -19.93 -1.27 0.89
CA ASN A 87 -20.97 -1.52 1.90
C ASN A 87 -22.16 -0.56 1.73
N ALA A 88 -23.33 -0.92 2.26
CA ALA A 88 -24.58 -0.17 2.08
C ALA A 88 -24.52 1.28 2.60
N SER A 89 -23.52 1.62 3.41
CA SER A 89 -23.37 2.92 4.07
C SER A 89 -22.53 3.92 3.28
N VAL A 90 -21.62 3.45 2.40
CA VAL A 90 -20.65 4.31 1.68
C VAL A 90 -20.50 3.83 0.24
N SER A 91 -21.39 4.27 -0.63
CA SER A 91 -21.40 3.87 -2.05
C SER A 91 -20.95 4.97 -3.02
N CYS A 92 -20.77 6.21 -2.55
CA CYS A 92 -20.44 7.37 -3.39
C CYS A 92 -19.27 8.17 -2.83
N CYS A 93 -18.46 8.74 -3.73
CA CYS A 93 -17.45 9.74 -3.38
C CYS A 93 -18.08 11.12 -3.26
N SER A 94 -17.82 11.81 -2.15
CA SER A 94 -18.23 13.20 -1.96
C SER A 94 -17.51 14.10 -2.97
N ALA A 95 -18.24 15.03 -3.59
CA ALA A 95 -17.64 16.10 -4.38
C ALA A 95 -16.96 17.10 -3.43
N SER A 96 -15.63 17.19 -3.46
CA SER A 96 -14.83 18.20 -2.76
C SER A 96 -14.18 19.14 -3.75
#